data_AF-A0A645IFY9-F1
#
_entry.id   AF-A0A645IFY9-F1
#
_cell.length_a   1.000
_cell.length_b   1.000
_cell.length_c   1.000
_cell.angle_alpha   90.00
_cell.angle_beta   90.00
_cell.angle_gamma   90.00
#
_symmetry.space_group_name_H-M   'P 1'
#
loop_
_entity.id
_entity.type
_entity.pdbx_description
1 polymer ?
#
loop_
_entity_poly.entity_id
_entity_poly.type
_entity_poly.pdbx_seq_one_letter_code
_entity_poly.pdbx_strand_id
1 'polypeptide(L)'
;MERRIKNAKNANRIMSLSLCLPEREKMPEAMNNSSYILLKRSGFIRSDSYADKQIKKRDIYLFASGSCFEKHFEGRLENVGGSGSHPVYRYAKTMFLEVE
;
A
#
# COMPACT_ATOMS: atom_id res chain seq x y z
N MET A 1 -16.28 -17.48 -6.65
CA MET A 1 -15.41 -16.46 -6.02
C MET A 1 -14.10 -17.05 -5.53
N GLU A 2 -14.13 -18.15 -4.77
CA GLU A 2 -12.91 -18.83 -4.24
C GLU A 2 -11.89 -19.25 -5.31
N ARG A 3 -12.34 -19.69 -6.49
CA ARG A 3 -11.46 -20.09 -7.60
C ARG A 3 -10.55 -18.94 -8.09
N ARG A 4 -11.06 -17.70 -8.13
CA ARG A 4 -10.28 -16.50 -8.53
C ARG A 4 -9.30 -16.05 -7.44
N ILE A 5 -9.65 -16.27 -6.17
CA ILE A 5 -8.76 -15.94 -5.05
C ILE A 5 -7.57 -16.92 -5.01
N LYS A 6 -7.80 -18.22 -5.31
CA LYS A 6 -6.73 -19.24 -5.35
C LYS A 6 -5.82 -19.13 -6.59
N ASN A 7 -6.35 -18.74 -7.74
CA ASN A 7 -5.59 -18.67 -8.99
C ASN A 7 -4.82 -17.36 -9.20
N ALA A 8 -5.01 -16.35 -8.34
CA ALA A 8 -4.34 -15.07 -8.47
C ALA A 8 -2.83 -15.22 -8.72
N LYS A 9 -2.11 -16.11 -8.02
CA LYS A 9 -0.66 -16.31 -8.21
C LYS A 9 -0.21 -16.64 -9.64
N ASN A 10 -1.10 -17.24 -10.45
CA ASN A 10 -0.83 -17.61 -11.84
C ASN A 10 -1.59 -16.73 -12.85
N ALA A 11 -2.29 -15.70 -12.37
CA ALA A 11 -3.01 -14.77 -13.22
C ALA A 11 -2.03 -13.87 -13.99
N ASN A 12 -2.32 -13.65 -15.27
CA ASN A 12 -1.56 -12.71 -16.09
C ASN A 12 -1.75 -11.25 -15.64
N ARG A 13 -2.88 -10.96 -14.99
CA ARG A 13 -3.19 -9.63 -14.50
C ARG A 13 -3.98 -9.67 -13.19
N ILE A 14 -3.60 -8.79 -12.28
CA ILE A 14 -4.22 -8.67 -10.96
C ILE A 14 -4.53 -7.22 -10.64
N MET A 15 -5.61 -7.00 -9.91
CA MET A 15 -6.06 -5.69 -9.44
C MET A 15 -5.98 -5.61 -7.92
N SER A 16 -5.48 -4.49 -7.39
CA SER A 16 -5.46 -4.22 -5.95
C SER A 16 -6.85 -3.86 -5.41
N LEU A 17 -7.32 -4.58 -4.39
CA LEU A 17 -8.59 -4.28 -3.71
C LEU A 17 -8.45 -3.25 -2.59
N SER A 18 -7.23 -2.82 -2.30
CA SER A 18 -6.92 -1.79 -1.30
C SER A 18 -5.77 -0.91 -1.77
N LEU A 19 -5.46 0.12 -0.98
CA LEU A 19 -4.22 0.87 -1.15
C LEU A 19 -3.04 -0.09 -0.98
N CYS A 20 -2.06 0.03 -1.86
CA CYS A 20 -0.92 -0.86 -1.84
C CYS A 20 0.40 -0.13 -2.06
N LEU A 21 1.44 -0.65 -1.44
CA LEU A 21 2.80 -0.16 -1.63
C LEU A 21 3.74 -1.37 -1.56
N PRO A 22 4.37 -1.76 -2.69
CA PRO A 22 5.35 -2.83 -2.71
C PRO A 22 6.51 -2.58 -1.75
N GLU A 23 7.17 -3.65 -1.37
CA GLU A 23 8.53 -3.57 -0.84
C GLU A 23 9.45 -2.80 -1.79
N ARG A 24 10.46 -2.12 -1.25
CA ARG A 24 11.27 -1.15 -2.00
C ARG A 24 12.00 -1.81 -3.18
N GLU A 25 12.48 -3.02 -2.94
CA GLU A 25 13.22 -3.87 -3.87
C GLU A 25 12.31 -4.39 -5.00
N LYS A 26 11.01 -4.52 -4.73
CA LYS A 26 9.98 -4.99 -5.67
C LYS A 26 9.27 -3.88 -6.43
N MET A 27 9.52 -2.61 -6.08
CA MET A 27 8.87 -1.46 -6.70
C MET A 27 9.06 -1.40 -8.23
N PRO A 28 10.30 -1.53 -8.78
CA PRO A 28 10.49 -1.45 -10.22
C PRO A 28 9.77 -2.58 -10.96
N GLU A 29 9.78 -3.78 -10.38
CA GLU A 29 9.12 -4.97 -10.91
C GLU A 29 7.60 -4.82 -10.92
N ALA A 30 7.02 -4.29 -9.83
CA ALA A 30 5.59 -4.03 -9.72
C ALA A 30 5.12 -2.97 -10.72
N MET A 31 5.93 -1.94 -10.98
CA MET A 31 5.57 -0.86 -11.90
C MET A 31 5.62 -1.28 -13.38
N ASN A 32 6.34 -2.35 -13.72
CA ASN A 32 6.42 -2.81 -15.10
C ASN A 32 5.04 -3.26 -15.64
N ASN A 33 4.66 -2.76 -16.82
CA ASN A 33 3.38 -3.07 -17.48
C ASN A 33 2.12 -2.90 -16.60
N SER A 34 2.16 -1.99 -15.63
CA SER A 34 1.05 -1.79 -14.70
C SER A 34 0.23 -0.53 -15.03
N SER A 35 -0.99 -0.49 -14.54
CA SER A 35 -1.92 0.63 -14.71
C SER A 35 -2.39 1.08 -13.33
N TYR A 36 -1.95 2.25 -12.88
CA TYR A 36 -2.16 2.69 -11.51
C TYR A 36 -2.33 4.20 -11.40
N ILE A 37 -2.94 4.62 -10.29
CA ILE A 37 -2.98 6.02 -9.87
C ILE A 37 -2.17 6.12 -8.58
N LEU A 38 -1.26 7.10 -8.50
CA LEU A 38 -0.56 7.43 -7.27
C LEU A 38 -1.41 8.37 -6.41
N LEU A 39 -1.66 7.96 -5.17
CA LEU A 39 -2.37 8.75 -4.18
C LEU A 39 -1.42 9.21 -3.10
N LYS A 40 -1.42 10.51 -2.84
CA LYS A 40 -0.76 11.08 -1.67
C LYS A 40 -1.63 10.89 -0.43
N ARG A 41 -1.09 10.29 0.62
CA ARG A 41 -1.69 10.25 1.95
C ARG A 41 -0.84 11.07 2.92
N SER A 42 -1.47 12.05 3.53
CA SER A 42 -0.89 12.98 4.50
C SER A 42 -1.85 13.16 5.68
N GLY A 43 -1.54 14.11 6.56
CA GLY A 43 -2.40 14.53 7.67
C GLY A 43 -1.61 14.65 8.96
N PHE A 44 -2.30 14.77 10.08
CA PHE A 44 -1.68 14.90 11.40
C PHE A 44 -1.94 13.67 12.25
N ILE A 45 -1.02 13.37 13.16
CA ILE A 45 -1.16 12.26 14.11
C ILE A 45 -2.26 12.64 15.10
N ARG A 46 -3.22 11.74 15.31
CA ARG A 46 -4.32 11.94 16.25
C ARG A 46 -4.09 11.02 17.44
N SER A 47 -3.26 11.48 18.36
CA SER A 47 -2.95 10.80 19.62
C SER A 47 -2.44 11.84 20.60
N ASP A 48 -3.09 11.95 21.74
CA ASP A 48 -2.77 12.94 22.77
C ASP A 48 -1.48 12.59 23.53
N SER A 49 -1.02 11.34 23.43
CA SER A 49 0.20 10.85 24.08
C SER A 49 1.41 10.76 23.14
N TYR A 50 1.27 11.13 21.87
CA TYR A 50 2.32 10.93 20.87
C TYR A 50 3.50 11.92 21.01
N ALA A 51 3.20 13.19 21.26
CA ALA A 51 4.16 14.27 21.43
C ALA A 51 3.49 15.50 22.07
N ASP A 52 4.29 16.42 22.63
CA ASP A 52 3.80 17.66 23.26
C ASP A 52 3.02 18.58 22.32
N LYS A 53 3.21 18.43 21.00
CA LYS A 53 2.57 19.23 19.96
C LYS A 53 1.99 18.33 18.88
N GLN A 54 1.01 18.86 18.15
CA GLN A 54 0.43 18.19 17.00
C GLN A 54 1.48 17.97 15.90
N ILE A 55 1.82 16.70 15.63
CA ILE A 55 2.83 16.34 14.63
C ILE A 55 2.18 15.95 13.30
N LYS A 56 2.71 16.48 12.19
CA LYS A 56 2.32 16.05 10.84
C LYS A 56 2.88 14.64 10.57
N LYS A 57 2.04 13.75 10.05
CA LYS A 57 2.47 12.44 9.53
C LYS A 57 3.43 12.65 8.36
N ARG A 58 4.40 11.76 8.19
CA ARG A 58 5.20 11.71 6.97
C ARG A 58 4.28 11.45 5.78
N ASP A 59 4.42 12.28 4.75
CA ASP A 59 3.67 12.11 3.51
C ASP A 59 4.11 10.80 2.83
N ILE A 60 3.15 10.01 2.36
CA ILE A 60 3.42 8.73 1.68
C ILE A 60 2.59 8.66 0.39
N TYR A 61 3.20 8.13 -0.67
CA TYR A 61 2.54 7.89 -1.94
C TYR A 61 2.26 6.39 -2.08
N LEU A 62 1.02 6.04 -2.39
CA LEU A 62 0.57 4.66 -2.54
C LEU A 62 -0.15 4.49 -3.87
N PHE A 63 -0.18 3.27 -4.39
CA PHE A 63 -1.07 2.94 -5.48
C PHE A 63 -2.52 2.89 -4.98
N ALA A 64 -3.43 3.47 -5.75
CA ALA A 64 -4.86 3.42 -5.48
C ALA A 64 -5.38 1.97 -5.51
N SER A 65 -6.48 1.71 -4.79
CA SER A 65 -7.28 0.52 -5.09
C SER A 65 -7.80 0.61 -6.53
N GLY A 66 -7.87 -0.53 -7.21
CA GLY A 66 -8.18 -0.63 -8.62
C GLY A 66 -6.93 -0.59 -9.51
N SER A 67 -5.74 -0.40 -8.94
CA SER A 67 -4.50 -0.46 -9.71
C SER A 67 -4.23 -1.89 -10.18
N CYS A 68 -3.86 -2.06 -11.45
CA CYS A 68 -3.61 -3.35 -12.06
C CYS A 68 -2.12 -3.60 -12.30
N PHE A 69 -1.66 -4.81 -12.03
CA PHE A 69 -0.27 -5.24 -12.13
C PHE A 69 -0.18 -6.60 -12.85
N GLU A 70 0.96 -6.91 -13.46
CA GLU A 70 1.25 -8.24 -14.00
C GLU A 70 1.88 -9.17 -12.95
N LYS A 71 2.44 -8.60 -11.89
CA LYS A 71 3.19 -9.34 -10.87
C LYS A 71 2.65 -9.10 -9.47
N HIS A 72 2.59 -10.18 -8.71
CA HIS A 72 2.28 -10.12 -7.28
C HIS A 72 3.45 -9.51 -6.52
N PHE A 73 3.11 -8.78 -5.47
CA PHE A 73 4.07 -8.32 -4.49
C PHE A 73 3.44 -8.31 -3.11
N GLU A 74 4.26 -8.43 -2.09
CA GLU A 74 3.81 -8.12 -0.75
C GLU A 74 3.81 -6.62 -0.54
N GLY A 75 2.72 -6.13 0.06
CA GLY A 75 2.70 -4.76 0.52
C GLY A 75 3.35 -4.62 1.89
N ARG A 76 3.56 -3.38 2.31
CA ARG A 76 4.28 -3.08 3.57
C ARG A 76 3.41 -2.34 4.60
N LEU A 77 3.84 -2.41 5.86
CA LEU A 77 3.29 -1.61 6.96
C LEU A 77 4.26 -0.46 7.22
N GLU A 78 3.89 0.76 6.83
CA GLU A 78 4.81 1.90 6.89
C GLU A 78 4.64 2.69 8.18
N ASN A 79 5.75 2.97 8.87
CA ASN A 79 5.74 3.90 9.99
C ASN A 79 5.76 5.34 9.44
N VAL A 80 4.58 5.97 9.42
CA VAL A 80 4.39 7.36 9.02
C VAL A 80 4.54 8.33 10.20
N GLY A 81 4.86 7.80 11.39
CA GLY A 81 5.31 8.58 12.52
C GLY A 81 6.73 9.15 12.32
N GLY A 82 7.04 10.20 13.06
CA GLY A 82 8.40 10.63 13.34
C GLY A 82 8.91 10.03 14.67
N SER A 83 9.68 10.82 15.41
CA SER A 83 10.32 10.48 16.70
C SER A 83 9.41 10.67 17.92
N GLY A 84 8.11 10.41 17.79
CA GLY A 84 7.17 10.45 18.92
C GLY A 84 7.23 9.20 19.81
N SER A 85 6.36 9.16 20.81
CA SER A 85 6.37 8.15 21.88
C SER A 85 6.01 6.73 21.45
N HIS A 86 5.30 6.55 20.33
CA HIS A 86 4.89 5.25 19.81
C HIS A 86 4.87 5.26 18.27
N PRO A 87 4.98 4.12 17.56
CA PRO A 87 4.89 4.12 16.11
C PRO A 87 3.49 4.52 15.62
N VAL A 88 3.41 5.05 14.40
CA VAL A 88 2.13 5.35 13.73
C VAL A 88 2.13 4.69 12.38
N TYR A 89 1.34 3.64 12.24
CA TYR A 89 1.38 2.81 11.05
C TYR A 89 0.35 3.22 9.99
N ARG A 90 0.77 3.10 8.74
CA ARG A 90 -0.09 3.10 7.56
C ARG A 90 -0.06 1.71 6.95
N TYR A 91 -1.23 1.07 6.91
CA TYR A 91 -1.41 -0.21 6.26
C TYR A 91 -1.39 -0.03 4.74
N ALA A 92 -0.40 -0.65 4.08
CA ALA A 92 -0.27 -0.67 2.63
C ALA A 92 -0.06 -2.10 2.09
N LYS A 93 -0.43 -3.10 2.90
CA LYS A 93 -0.62 -4.48 2.46
C LYS A 93 -1.90 -4.58 1.65
N THR A 94 -1.88 -5.44 0.64
CA THR A 94 -2.95 -5.51 -0.35
C THR A 94 -3.48 -6.91 -0.53
N MET A 95 -4.77 -6.96 -0.83
CA MET A 95 -5.41 -8.13 -1.41
C MET A 95 -5.49 -7.91 -2.91
N PHE A 96 -5.27 -8.99 -3.67
CA PHE A 96 -5.37 -8.96 -5.12
C PHE A 96 -6.58 -9.76 -5.58
N LEU A 97 -7.14 -9.30 -6.70
CA LEU A 97 -8.15 -10.02 -7.47
C LEU A 97 -7.61 -10.25 -8.87
N GLU A 98 -7.69 -11.48 -9.35
CA GLU A 98 -7.44 -11.81 -10.75
C GLU A 98 -8.44 -11.09 -11.66
N VAL A 99 -7.93 -10.46 -12.72
CA VAL A 99 -8.72 -9.81 -13.77
C VAL A 99 -8.24 -10.31 -15.14
N GLU A 100 -9.18 -10.48 -16.07
CA GLU A 100 -8.90 -10.86 -17.47
C GLU A 100 -8.42 -9.65 -18.29
#